data_AF-A0A928J6J5-F1
#
_entry.id   AF-A0A928J6J5-F1
#
_cell.length_a   1.000
_cell.length_b   1.000
_cell.length_c   1.000
_cell.angle_alpha   90.00
_cell.angle_beta   90.00
_cell.angle_gamma   90.00
#
_symmetry.space_group_name_H-M   'P 1'
#
loop_
_entity.id
_entity.type
_entity.pdbx_description
1 polymer ?
#
loop_
_entity_poly.entity_id
_entity_poly.type
_entity_poly.pdbx_seq_one_letter_code
_entity_poly.pdbx_strand_id
1 'polypeptide(L)'
;MGFGLLFIGYFVATLMSINMIGPFIRVIGYGIVCIATAKLSNYNRYFRLVQIASVIMILVSLLLSVSTVTDFLYNELLISKNIFDSLYKAVIGHVESVLSFLFGTVMLYAIRSIAVETEDSKIAINSIRNFVFMCIYMALYIVTCLPFTYTNYFGIPTLLAQFTYIILNLILLFMCYTRICDESDVDMKRKPSRFAFVNKMRAELDKREQQALESQAQYNEEKRRKKEARKKKKK
;
A
#
# COMPACT_ATOMS: atom_id res chain seq x y z
N MET A 1 -8.94 -8.87 10.20
CA MET A 1 -8.65 -7.53 9.66
C MET A 1 -8.28 -7.57 8.18
N GLY A 2 -8.93 -6.74 7.35
CA GLY A 2 -8.66 -6.65 5.91
C GLY A 2 -7.26 -6.09 5.57
N PHE A 3 -6.73 -5.16 6.37
CA PHE A 3 -5.41 -4.56 6.13
C PHE A 3 -4.24 -5.54 6.28
N GLY A 4 -4.32 -6.52 7.18
CA GLY A 4 -3.27 -7.54 7.32
C GLY A 4 -3.18 -8.45 6.09
N LEU A 5 -4.33 -8.84 5.53
CA LEU A 5 -4.38 -9.58 4.26
C LEU A 5 -3.90 -8.71 3.09
N LEU A 6 -4.23 -7.41 3.08
CA LEU A 6 -3.78 -6.47 2.06
C LEU A 6 -2.24 -6.32 2.08
N PHE A 7 -1.64 -6.24 3.28
CA PHE A 7 -0.19 -6.22 3.45
C PHE A 7 0.46 -7.48 2.88
N ILE A 8 -0.03 -8.67 3.25
CA ILE A 8 0.51 -9.95 2.76
C ILE A 8 0.35 -10.06 1.24
N GLY A 9 -0.83 -9.74 0.71
CA GLY A 9 -1.10 -9.81 -0.72
C GLY A 9 -0.21 -8.84 -1.52
N TYR A 10 -0.04 -7.61 -1.03
CA TYR A 10 0.85 -6.63 -1.66
C TYR A 10 2.31 -7.08 -1.60
N PHE A 11 2.77 -7.60 -0.46
CA PHE A 11 4.13 -8.15 -0.30
C PHE A 11 4.42 -9.28 -1.30
N VAL A 12 3.49 -10.22 -1.44
CA VAL A 12 3.60 -11.34 -2.39
C VAL A 12 3.58 -10.82 -3.82
N ALA A 13 2.67 -9.88 -4.14
CA ALA A 13 2.54 -9.33 -5.48
C ALA A 13 3.77 -8.50 -5.92
N THR A 14 4.47 -7.82 -5.01
CA THR A 14 5.57 -6.92 -5.38
C THR A 14 6.96 -7.50 -5.11
N LEU A 15 7.25 -7.96 -3.89
CA LEU A 15 8.62 -8.36 -3.51
C LEU A 15 8.91 -9.81 -3.88
N MET A 16 7.97 -10.73 -3.64
CA MET A 16 8.18 -12.13 -4.00
C MET A 16 8.13 -12.37 -5.52
N SER A 17 7.57 -11.42 -6.29
CA SER A 17 7.45 -11.52 -7.73
C SER A 17 8.66 -11.02 -8.53
N ILE A 18 9.78 -10.72 -7.86
CA ILE A 18 11.05 -10.32 -8.50
C ILE A 18 11.79 -11.54 -9.09
N ASN A 19 11.37 -12.76 -8.77
CA ASN A 19 11.97 -14.01 -9.25
C ASN A 19 11.48 -14.40 -10.67
N MET A 20 12.12 -15.40 -11.30
CA MET A 20 11.71 -15.91 -12.63
C MET A 20 10.27 -16.44 -12.68
N ILE A 21 9.74 -16.95 -11.56
CA ILE A 21 8.33 -17.39 -11.43
C ILE A 21 7.41 -16.20 -11.05
N GLY A 22 7.93 -14.97 -11.19
CA GLY A 22 7.32 -13.74 -10.73
C GLY A 22 5.87 -13.54 -11.17
N PRO A 23 5.52 -13.72 -12.46
CA PRO A 23 4.15 -13.57 -12.94
C PRO A 23 3.14 -14.49 -12.23
N PHE A 24 3.51 -15.75 -11.95
CA PHE A 24 2.66 -16.69 -11.23
C PHE A 24 2.43 -16.24 -9.78
N ILE A 25 3.49 -15.78 -9.12
CA ILE A 25 3.42 -15.27 -7.76
C ILE A 25 2.55 -14.00 -7.70
N ARG A 26 2.56 -13.16 -8.75
CA ARG A 26 1.66 -11.99 -8.86
C ARG A 26 0.19 -12.37 -8.90
N VAL A 27 -0.17 -13.43 -9.62
CA VAL A 27 -1.56 -13.92 -9.66
C VAL A 27 -2.04 -14.25 -8.24
N ILE A 28 -1.22 -14.97 -7.47
CA ILE A 28 -1.53 -15.31 -6.08
C ILE A 28 -1.60 -14.05 -5.21
N GLY A 29 -0.61 -13.17 -5.32
CA GLY A 29 -0.55 -11.92 -4.57
C GLY A 29 -1.77 -11.03 -4.79
N TYR A 30 -2.13 -10.77 -6.05
CA TYR A 30 -3.33 -10.00 -6.38
C TYR A 30 -4.63 -10.72 -6.02
N GLY A 31 -4.65 -12.06 -6.04
CA GLY A 31 -5.77 -12.84 -5.49
C GLY A 31 -6.00 -12.57 -4.00
N ILE A 32 -4.93 -12.55 -3.20
CA ILE A 32 -5.00 -12.20 -1.78
C ILE A 32 -5.44 -10.74 -1.59
N VAL A 33 -4.93 -9.81 -2.41
CA VAL A 33 -5.36 -8.41 -2.42
C VAL A 33 -6.85 -8.29 -2.74
N CYS A 34 -7.38 -9.05 -3.71
CA CYS A 34 -8.80 -9.03 -4.07
C CYS A 34 -9.68 -9.47 -2.88
N ILE A 35 -9.28 -10.54 -2.17
CA ILE A 35 -9.99 -10.99 -0.96
C ILE A 35 -9.90 -9.94 0.17
N ALA A 36 -8.72 -9.32 0.33
CA ALA A 36 -8.50 -8.29 1.34
C ALA A 36 -9.37 -7.04 1.09
N THR A 37 -9.39 -6.57 -0.15
CA THR A 37 -10.16 -5.40 -0.60
C THR A 37 -11.66 -5.66 -0.57
N ALA A 38 -12.11 -6.88 -0.86
CA ALA A 38 -13.51 -7.27 -0.67
C ALA A 38 -13.96 -7.09 0.78
N LYS A 39 -13.12 -7.50 1.76
CA LYS A 39 -13.40 -7.28 3.19
C LYS A 39 -13.37 -5.79 3.56
N LEU A 40 -12.39 -5.04 3.03
CA LEU A 40 -12.26 -3.60 3.29
C LEU A 40 -13.37 -2.76 2.63
N SER A 41 -13.98 -3.27 1.56
CA SER A 41 -15.05 -2.57 0.84
C SER A 41 -16.35 -2.42 1.63
N ASN A 42 -16.52 -3.22 2.69
CA ASN A 42 -17.61 -3.09 3.65
C ASN A 42 -17.44 -1.84 4.53
N TYR A 43 -16.21 -1.39 4.77
CA TYR A 43 -15.91 -0.20 5.58
C TYR A 43 -15.87 1.05 4.72
N ASN A 44 -15.25 0.98 3.54
CA ASN A 44 -15.16 2.12 2.64
C ASN A 44 -15.33 1.72 1.17
N ARG A 45 -16.25 2.42 0.49
CA ARG A 45 -16.60 2.18 -0.92
C ARG A 45 -15.41 2.28 -1.89
N TYR A 46 -14.38 3.07 -1.58
CA TYR A 46 -13.22 3.23 -2.47
C TYR A 46 -12.39 1.95 -2.60
N PHE A 47 -12.48 1.02 -1.64
CA PHE A 47 -11.86 -0.30 -1.77
C PHE A 47 -12.50 -1.18 -2.84
N ARG A 48 -13.73 -0.89 -3.29
CA ARG A 48 -14.32 -1.55 -4.47
C ARG A 48 -13.54 -1.22 -5.75
N LEU A 49 -13.04 0.01 -5.87
CA LEU A 49 -12.21 0.40 -7.00
C LEU A 49 -10.86 -0.34 -6.96
N VAL A 50 -10.26 -0.48 -5.78
CA VAL A 50 -9.05 -1.29 -5.59
C VAL A 50 -9.31 -2.76 -5.95
N GLN A 51 -10.47 -3.29 -5.59
CA GLN A 51 -10.87 -4.65 -5.93
C GLN A 51 -10.98 -4.85 -7.44
N ILE A 52 -11.66 -3.95 -8.16
CA ILE A 52 -11.75 -4.00 -9.63
C ILE A 52 -10.36 -3.91 -10.26
N ALA A 53 -9.53 -2.98 -9.80
CA ALA A 53 -8.15 -2.85 -10.27
C ALA A 53 -7.34 -4.14 -10.00
N SER A 54 -7.53 -4.79 -8.86
CA SER A 54 -6.85 -6.06 -8.53
C SER A 54 -7.27 -7.19 -9.47
N VAL A 55 -8.54 -7.27 -9.88
CA VAL A 55 -9.01 -8.26 -10.86
C VAL A 55 -8.35 -8.02 -12.23
N ILE A 56 -8.25 -6.76 -12.66
CA ILE A 56 -7.54 -6.41 -13.90
C ILE A 56 -6.07 -6.84 -13.82
N MET A 57 -5.41 -6.58 -12.68
CA MET A 57 -4.02 -6.99 -12.46
C MET A 57 -3.85 -8.52 -12.46
N ILE A 58 -4.81 -9.28 -11.94
CA ILE A 58 -4.82 -10.76 -12.04
C ILE A 58 -4.83 -11.20 -13.50
N LEU A 59 -5.72 -10.63 -14.32
CA LEU A 59 -5.84 -10.99 -15.74
C LEU A 59 -4.55 -10.71 -16.51
N VAL A 60 -3.94 -9.54 -16.29
CA VAL A 60 -2.65 -9.17 -16.92
C VAL A 60 -1.53 -10.08 -16.44
N SER A 61 -1.48 -10.38 -15.14
CA SER A 61 -0.48 -11.29 -14.57
C SER A 61 -0.63 -12.71 -15.11
N LEU A 62 -1.86 -13.15 -15.39
CA LEU A 62 -2.14 -14.45 -16.00
C LEU A 62 -1.63 -14.51 -17.44
N LEU A 63 -1.87 -13.47 -18.24
CA LEU A 63 -1.35 -13.37 -19.62
C LEU A 63 0.18 -13.42 -19.64
N LEU A 64 0.83 -12.68 -18.73
CA LEU A 64 2.28 -12.72 -18.56
C LEU A 64 2.77 -14.10 -18.12
N SER A 65 2.06 -14.75 -17.19
CA SER A 65 2.40 -16.10 -16.74
C SER A 65 2.37 -17.13 -17.86
N VAL A 66 1.35 -17.06 -18.74
CA VAL A 66 1.28 -17.91 -19.93
C VAL A 66 2.48 -17.67 -20.83
N SER A 67 2.84 -16.40 -21.08
CA SER A 67 4.01 -16.08 -21.90
C SER A 67 5.33 -16.62 -21.32
N THR A 68 5.50 -16.56 -19.99
CA THR A 68 6.69 -17.08 -19.32
C THR A 68 6.76 -18.60 -19.38
N VAL A 69 5.63 -19.30 -19.24
CA VAL A 69 5.60 -20.77 -19.38
C VAL A 69 5.88 -21.20 -20.81
N THR A 70 5.34 -20.51 -21.81
CA THR A 70 5.64 -20.82 -23.21
C THR A 70 7.12 -20.60 -23.53
N ASP A 71 7.75 -19.57 -22.97
CA ASP A 71 9.19 -19.33 -23.14
C ASP A 71 10.03 -20.42 -22.50
N PHE A 72 9.67 -20.85 -21.28
CA PHE A 72 10.35 -21.94 -20.59
C PHE A 72 10.25 -23.25 -21.38
N LEU A 73 9.06 -23.61 -21.86
CA LEU A 73 8.83 -24.80 -22.67
C LEU A 73 9.56 -24.73 -24.03
N TYR A 74 9.71 -23.54 -24.61
CA TYR A 74 10.49 -23.37 -25.83
C TYR A 74 11.98 -23.56 -25.59
N ASN A 75 12.54 -22.89 -24.57
CA ASN A 75 13.97 -22.88 -24.32
C ASN A 75 14.49 -24.23 -23.78
N GLU A 76 13.73 -24.91 -22.92
CA GLU A 76 14.18 -26.16 -22.29
C GLU A 76 13.70 -27.43 -23.00
N LEU A 77 12.50 -27.40 -23.59
CA LEU A 77 11.87 -28.58 -24.19
C LEU A 77 11.82 -28.54 -25.73
N LEU A 78 12.10 -27.40 -26.37
CA LEU A 78 12.03 -27.21 -27.83
C LEU A 78 10.67 -27.56 -28.46
N ILE A 79 9.59 -27.61 -27.67
CA ILE A 79 8.27 -28.15 -28.08
C ILE A 79 7.45 -27.15 -28.92
N SER A 80 7.70 -25.85 -28.84
CA SER A 80 6.85 -24.85 -29.53
C SER A 80 7.63 -23.67 -30.07
N LYS A 81 7.35 -23.22 -31.30
CA LYS A 81 7.81 -21.93 -31.83
C LYS A 81 7.50 -20.80 -30.82
N ASN A 82 8.41 -19.84 -30.61
CA ASN A 82 8.14 -18.64 -29.81
C ASN A 82 6.82 -17.99 -30.26
N ILE A 83 5.76 -18.19 -29.48
CA ILE A 83 4.40 -17.75 -29.83
C ILE A 83 4.29 -16.23 -29.70
N PHE A 84 5.06 -15.66 -28.76
CA PHE A 84 5.04 -14.25 -28.43
C PHE A 84 6.36 -13.57 -28.81
N ASP A 85 6.28 -12.64 -29.76
CA ASP A 85 7.42 -11.83 -30.18
C ASP A 85 7.92 -10.91 -29.04
N SER A 86 9.19 -10.53 -29.12
CA SER A 86 9.85 -9.56 -28.24
C SER A 86 9.08 -8.25 -28.10
N LEU A 87 8.51 -7.73 -29.19
CA LEU A 87 7.65 -6.54 -29.20
C LEU A 87 6.39 -6.74 -28.35
N TYR A 88 5.73 -7.90 -28.45
CA TYR A 88 4.53 -8.20 -27.67
C TYR A 88 4.83 -8.17 -26.16
N LYS A 89 5.94 -8.78 -25.74
CA LYS A 89 6.36 -8.79 -24.33
C LYS A 89 6.69 -7.39 -23.81
N ALA A 90 7.36 -6.57 -24.61
CA ALA A 90 7.65 -5.18 -24.27
C ALA A 90 6.35 -4.38 -24.08
N VAL A 91 5.41 -4.47 -25.02
CA VAL A 91 4.12 -3.77 -24.95
C VAL A 91 3.33 -4.19 -23.69
N ILE A 92 3.23 -5.49 -23.41
CA ILE A 92 2.52 -5.95 -22.21
C ILE A 92 3.23 -5.50 -20.94
N GLY A 93 4.56 -5.51 -20.88
CA GLY A 93 5.32 -4.99 -19.74
C GLY A 93 5.06 -3.50 -19.48
N HIS A 94 4.94 -2.69 -20.53
CA HIS A 94 4.55 -1.28 -20.40
C HIS A 94 3.11 -1.11 -19.92
N VAL A 95 2.18 -1.89 -20.47
CA VAL A 95 0.77 -1.90 -20.05
C VAL A 95 0.65 -2.31 -18.58
N GLU A 96 1.37 -3.35 -18.15
CA GLU A 96 1.42 -3.78 -16.75
C GLU A 96 1.95 -2.67 -15.85
N SER A 97 2.99 -1.95 -16.27
CA SER A 97 3.58 -0.86 -15.48
C SER A 97 2.59 0.28 -15.28
N VAL A 98 1.85 0.67 -16.34
CA VAL A 98 0.79 1.69 -16.27
C VAL A 98 -0.35 1.22 -15.37
N LEU A 99 -0.81 -0.03 -15.52
CA LEU A 99 -1.88 -0.58 -14.68
C LEU A 99 -1.47 -0.73 -13.22
N SER A 100 -0.21 -1.08 -12.95
CA SER A 100 0.35 -1.13 -11.59
C SER A 100 0.38 0.26 -10.95
N PHE A 101 0.71 1.30 -11.72
CA PHE A 101 0.65 2.69 -11.27
C PHE A 101 -0.79 3.11 -10.94
N LEU A 102 -1.75 2.78 -11.82
CA LEU A 102 -3.17 3.05 -11.57
C LEU A 102 -3.68 2.31 -10.33
N PHE A 103 -3.37 1.02 -10.20
CA PHE A 103 -3.69 0.22 -9.02
C PHE A 103 -3.12 0.86 -7.74
N GLY A 104 -1.84 1.23 -7.75
CA GLY A 104 -1.19 1.90 -6.62
C GLY A 104 -1.85 3.23 -6.26
N THR A 105 -2.24 4.02 -7.26
CA THR A 105 -2.96 5.29 -7.07
C THR A 105 -4.30 5.09 -6.37
N VAL A 106 -5.11 4.16 -6.88
CA VAL A 106 -6.43 3.85 -6.32
C VAL A 106 -6.30 3.28 -4.91
N MET A 107 -5.31 2.41 -4.67
CA MET A 107 -5.02 1.86 -3.35
C MET A 107 -4.64 2.96 -2.35
N LEU A 108 -3.71 3.85 -2.70
CA LEU A 108 -3.30 4.95 -1.82
C LEU A 108 -4.43 5.94 -1.56
N TYR A 109 -5.27 6.19 -2.56
CA TYR A 109 -6.47 7.01 -2.40
C TYR A 109 -7.49 6.37 -1.44
N ALA A 110 -7.72 5.07 -1.56
CA ALA A 110 -8.61 4.33 -0.65
C ALA A 110 -8.08 4.34 0.79
N ILE A 111 -6.77 4.13 0.98
CA ILE A 111 -6.10 4.23 2.29
C ILE A 111 -6.27 5.64 2.88
N ARG A 112 -6.06 6.68 2.06
CA ARG A 112 -6.24 8.07 2.49
C ARG A 112 -7.67 8.34 2.93
N SER A 113 -8.67 7.85 2.20
CA SER A 113 -10.07 8.07 2.55
C SER A 113 -10.41 7.49 3.92
N ILE A 114 -10.01 6.24 4.19
CA ILE A 114 -10.22 5.65 5.51
C ILE A 114 -9.44 6.42 6.57
N ALA A 115 -8.19 6.80 6.31
CA ALA A 115 -7.38 7.54 7.28
C ALA A 115 -7.98 8.89 7.67
N VAL A 116 -8.66 9.57 6.73
CA VAL A 116 -9.39 10.81 7.00
C VAL A 116 -10.66 10.53 7.81
N GLU A 117 -11.37 9.45 7.51
CA GLU A 117 -12.56 9.02 8.28
C GLU A 117 -12.22 8.62 9.72
N THR A 118 -11.06 8.00 9.95
CA THR A 118 -10.58 7.59 11.28
C THR A 118 -9.70 8.65 11.97
N GLU A 119 -9.65 9.88 11.43
CA GLU A 119 -8.86 11.01 11.95
C GLU A 119 -7.33 10.75 12.13
N ASP A 120 -6.75 9.72 11.48
CA ASP A 120 -5.29 9.48 11.51
C ASP A 120 -4.59 10.31 10.42
N SER A 121 -4.30 11.55 10.77
CA SER A 121 -3.56 12.50 9.93
C SER A 121 -2.19 11.98 9.47
N LYS A 122 -1.52 11.12 10.25
CA LYS A 122 -0.19 10.59 9.88
C LYS A 122 -0.32 9.62 8.72
N ILE A 123 -1.31 8.72 8.74
CA ILE A 123 -1.55 7.78 7.63
C ILE A 123 -1.98 8.56 6.37
N ALA A 124 -2.84 9.56 6.52
CA ALA A 124 -3.26 10.40 5.40
C ALA A 124 -2.08 11.13 4.74
N ILE A 125 -1.18 11.75 5.52
CA ILE A 125 0.02 12.41 4.98
C ILE A 125 0.97 11.40 4.33
N ASN A 126 1.20 10.26 4.98
CA ASN A 126 2.09 9.22 4.45
C ASN A 126 1.57 8.65 3.13
N SER A 127 0.25 8.55 2.94
CA SER A 127 -0.34 8.11 1.66
C SER A 127 -0.01 9.06 0.50
N ILE A 128 -0.05 10.38 0.75
CA ILE A 128 0.31 11.40 -0.24
C ILE A 128 1.80 11.35 -0.54
N ARG A 129 2.64 11.26 0.51
CA ARG A 129 4.09 11.13 0.34
C ARG A 129 4.45 9.92 -0.52
N ASN A 130 3.83 8.77 -0.24
CA ASN A 130 4.06 7.55 -1.02
C ASN A 130 3.58 7.68 -2.47
N PHE A 131 2.47 8.40 -2.71
CA PHE A 131 2.00 8.71 -4.06
C PHE A 131 3.03 9.56 -4.83
N VAL A 132 3.65 10.55 -4.19
CA VAL A 132 4.74 11.34 -4.79
C VAL A 132 5.92 10.45 -5.19
N PHE A 133 6.36 9.54 -4.32
CA PHE A 133 7.45 8.59 -4.66
C PHE A 133 7.08 7.67 -5.83
N MET A 134 5.82 7.24 -5.91
CA MET A 134 5.32 6.44 -7.02
C MET A 134 5.31 7.24 -8.34
N CYS A 135 4.96 8.53 -8.31
CA CYS A 135 5.06 9.42 -9.47
C CYS A 135 6.52 9.63 -9.92
N ILE A 136 7.45 9.78 -8.97
CA ILE A 136 8.89 9.88 -9.28
C ILE A 136 9.37 8.61 -9.99
N TYR A 137 8.99 7.44 -9.48
CA TYR A 137 9.29 6.17 -10.15
C TYR A 137 8.72 6.12 -11.58
N MET A 138 7.45 6.49 -11.78
CA MET A 138 6.84 6.47 -13.11
C MET A 138 7.52 7.44 -14.08
N ALA A 139 7.94 8.62 -13.61
CA ALA A 139 8.70 9.57 -14.42
C ALA A 139 10.06 8.99 -14.84
N LEU A 140 10.80 8.37 -13.91
CA LEU A 140 12.06 7.70 -14.21
C LEU A 140 11.88 6.52 -15.17
N TYR A 141 10.81 5.74 -15.01
CA TYR A 141 10.46 4.65 -15.90
C TYR A 141 10.21 5.16 -17.33
N ILE A 142 9.43 6.23 -17.51
CA ILE A 142 9.22 6.84 -18.84
C ILE A 142 10.54 7.29 -19.46
N VAL A 143 11.43 7.93 -18.68
CA VAL A 143 12.75 8.35 -19.15
C VAL A 143 13.59 7.16 -19.61
N THR A 144 13.53 6.02 -18.91
CA THR A 144 14.24 4.79 -19.34
C THR A 144 13.71 4.20 -20.65
N CYS A 145 12.44 4.46 -21.00
CA CYS A 145 11.84 3.94 -22.23
C CYS A 145 12.08 4.82 -23.47
N LEU A 146 12.52 6.07 -23.29
CA LEU A 146 12.79 6.98 -24.42
C LEU A 146 14.10 6.58 -25.11
N PRO A 147 14.21 6.64 -26.45
CA PRO A 147 15.40 6.20 -27.18
C PRO A 147 16.56 7.21 -27.12
N PHE A 148 17.04 7.54 -25.92
CA PHE A 148 18.20 8.41 -25.70
C PHE A 148 19.47 7.60 -25.41
N THR A 149 20.62 8.15 -25.80
CA THR A 149 21.94 7.53 -25.60
C THR A 149 22.30 7.28 -24.13
N TYR A 150 21.64 7.99 -23.19
CA TYR A 150 21.90 7.92 -21.75
C TYR A 150 20.91 7.06 -20.97
N THR A 151 19.98 6.37 -21.61
CA THR A 151 18.96 5.52 -20.95
C THR A 151 19.55 4.48 -20.01
N ASN A 152 20.72 3.94 -20.38
CA ASN A 152 21.44 2.94 -19.58
C ASN A 152 21.84 3.46 -18.19
N TYR A 153 22.03 4.77 -18.00
CA TYR A 153 22.36 5.36 -16.69
C TYR A 153 21.15 5.46 -15.74
N PHE A 154 19.93 5.40 -16.28
CA PHE A 154 18.70 5.53 -15.50
C PHE A 154 18.18 4.18 -14.96
N GLY A 155 18.75 3.04 -15.37
CA GLY A 155 18.33 1.72 -14.89
C GLY A 155 18.44 1.55 -13.37
N ILE A 156 19.60 1.87 -12.78
CA ILE A 156 19.83 1.76 -11.34
C ILE A 156 18.94 2.74 -10.54
N PRO A 157 18.86 4.04 -10.91
CA PRO A 157 17.92 4.98 -10.27
C PRO A 157 16.46 4.51 -10.30
N THR A 158 15.98 3.99 -11.43
CA THR A 158 14.60 3.49 -11.57
C THR A 158 14.35 2.30 -10.63
N LEU A 159 15.30 1.36 -10.55
CA LEU A 159 15.21 0.22 -9.64
C LEU A 159 15.22 0.65 -8.17
N LEU A 160 16.08 1.60 -7.77
CA LEU A 160 16.10 2.15 -6.41
C LEU A 160 14.79 2.86 -6.06
N ALA A 161 14.26 3.66 -6.99
CA ALA A 161 12.96 4.31 -6.83
C ALA A 161 11.85 3.26 -6.66
N GLN A 162 11.92 2.16 -7.42
CA GLN A 162 10.98 1.05 -7.34
C GLN A 162 10.94 0.43 -5.95
N PHE A 163 12.11 0.01 -5.43
CA PHE A 163 12.20 -0.55 -4.09
C PHE A 163 11.75 0.44 -3.03
N THR A 164 12.12 1.71 -3.17
CA THR A 164 11.76 2.76 -2.22
C THR A 164 10.24 2.89 -2.09
N TYR A 165 9.50 3.04 -3.20
CA TYR A 165 8.04 3.19 -3.11
C TYR A 165 7.36 1.90 -2.62
N ILE A 166 7.85 0.71 -3.02
CA ILE A 166 7.30 -0.58 -2.56
C ILE A 166 7.43 -0.71 -1.04
N ILE A 167 8.63 -0.45 -0.50
CA ILE A 167 8.90 -0.55 0.94
C ILE A 167 8.05 0.48 1.70
N LEU A 168 7.97 1.71 1.21
CA LEU A 168 7.14 2.74 1.82
C LEU A 168 5.66 2.35 1.84
N ASN A 169 5.14 1.72 0.79
CA ASN A 169 3.77 1.23 0.73
C ASN A 169 3.53 0.06 1.69
N LEU A 170 4.49 -0.86 1.82
CA LEU A 170 4.42 -1.94 2.81
C LEU A 170 4.39 -1.39 4.24
N ILE A 171 5.23 -0.41 4.55
CA ILE A 171 5.23 0.25 5.86
C ILE A 171 3.88 0.96 6.11
N LEU A 172 3.32 1.61 5.09
CA LEU A 172 2.01 2.26 5.18
C LEU A 172 0.89 1.25 5.46
N LEU A 173 0.87 0.13 4.74
CA LEU A 173 -0.11 -0.94 4.94
C LEU A 173 0.03 -1.58 6.32
N PHE A 174 1.25 -1.77 6.80
CA PHE A 174 1.51 -2.24 8.15
C PHE A 174 1.01 -1.25 9.21
N MET A 175 1.26 0.06 9.02
CA MET A 175 0.71 1.09 9.92
C MET A 175 -0.81 1.07 9.94
N CYS A 176 -1.46 0.95 8.78
CA CYS A 176 -2.92 0.82 8.69
C CYS A 176 -3.42 -0.40 9.47
N TYR A 177 -2.76 -1.55 9.32
CA TYR A 177 -3.09 -2.75 10.09
C TYR A 177 -2.94 -2.55 11.61
N THR A 178 -1.93 -1.81 12.07
CA THR A 178 -1.69 -1.60 13.51
C THR A 178 -2.53 -0.50 14.16
N ARG A 179 -3.04 0.45 13.38
CA ARG A 179 -3.69 1.67 13.91
C ARG A 179 -5.17 1.78 13.58
N ILE A 180 -5.59 1.22 12.45
CA ILE A 180 -6.99 1.21 12.05
C ILE A 180 -7.56 -0.11 12.58
N CYS A 181 -8.09 -0.05 13.80
CA CYS A 181 -8.78 -1.19 14.43
C CYS A 181 -10.18 -1.37 13.85
N ASP A 182 -10.62 -2.62 13.81
CA ASP A 182 -12.00 -2.98 13.53
C ASP A 182 -12.90 -2.54 14.68
N GLU A 183 -14.16 -2.19 14.42
CA GLU A 183 -15.13 -1.79 15.47
C GLU A 183 -15.34 -2.92 16.51
N SER A 184 -15.09 -4.18 16.12
CA SER A 184 -15.14 -5.35 17.01
C SER A 184 -13.90 -5.52 17.91
N ASP A 185 -12.80 -4.81 17.65
CA ASP A 185 -11.52 -4.94 18.37
C ASP A 185 -11.24 -3.76 19.33
N VAL A 186 -12.19 -2.83 19.48
CA VAL A 186 -12.06 -1.64 20.34
C VAL A 186 -11.80 -1.99 21.81
N ASP A 187 -12.27 -3.16 22.28
CA ASP A 187 -12.10 -3.63 23.65
C ASP A 187 -10.97 -4.67 23.86
N MET A 188 -10.16 -4.97 22.83
CA MET A 188 -9.05 -5.92 23.02
C MET A 188 -7.88 -5.27 23.78
N LYS A 189 -7.73 -5.64 25.06
CA LYS A 189 -6.49 -5.38 25.82
C LYS A 189 -5.27 -5.88 25.03
N ARG A 190 -4.31 -4.97 24.78
CA ARG A 190 -3.05 -5.30 24.09
C ARG A 190 -2.41 -6.54 24.72
N LYS A 191 -2.15 -7.58 23.91
CA LYS A 191 -1.49 -8.80 24.40
C LYS A 191 -0.12 -8.44 25.00
N PRO A 192 0.20 -8.92 26.22
CA PRO A 192 1.49 -8.67 26.82
C PRO A 192 2.59 -9.30 25.95
N SER A 193 3.63 -8.53 25.67
CA SER A 193 4.83 -9.04 25.01
C SER A 193 5.51 -10.05 25.95
N ARG A 194 6.17 -11.07 25.39
CA ARG A 194 7.04 -11.98 26.14
C ARG A 194 8.20 -11.26 26.82
N PHE A 195 8.56 -10.07 26.35
CA PHE A 195 9.66 -9.27 26.89
C PHE A 195 9.13 -8.21 27.87
N ALA A 196 9.53 -8.31 29.14
CA ALA A 196 9.12 -7.41 30.22
C ALA A 196 9.49 -5.94 29.96
N PHE A 197 10.61 -5.68 29.29
CA PHE A 197 11.05 -4.34 28.92
C PHE A 197 10.09 -3.65 27.93
N VAL A 198 9.57 -4.40 26.95
CA VAL A 198 8.59 -3.90 25.98
C VAL A 198 7.27 -3.56 26.66
N ASN A 199 6.86 -4.35 27.67
CA ASN A 199 5.66 -4.06 28.45
C ASN A 199 5.82 -2.79 29.30
N LYS A 200 7.02 -2.56 29.86
CA LYS A 200 7.32 -1.37 30.66
C LYS A 200 7.31 -0.08 29.81
N MET A 201 7.96 -0.12 28.63
CA MET A 201 7.92 1.01 27.69
C MET A 201 6.51 1.31 27.17
N ARG A 202 5.71 0.26 26.89
CA ARG A 202 4.32 0.42 26.45
C ARG A 202 3.45 1.04 27.55
N ALA A 203 3.62 0.60 28.80
CA ALA A 203 2.90 1.18 29.93
C ALA A 203 3.26 2.66 30.17
N GLU A 204 4.50 3.06 29.93
CA GLU A 204 4.91 4.48 29.97
C GLU A 204 4.33 5.30 28.82
N LEU A 205 4.26 4.74 27.61
CA LEU A 205 3.63 5.38 26.46
C LEU A 205 2.12 5.58 26.68
N ASP A 206 1.42 4.54 27.16
CA ASP A 206 -0.03 4.61 27.42
C ASP A 206 -0.35 5.63 28.54
N LYS A 207 0.50 5.71 29.57
CA LYS A 207 0.39 6.76 30.61
C LYS A 207 0.59 8.17 30.02
N ARG A 208 1.54 8.35 29.11
CA ARG A 208 1.78 9.65 28.46
C ARG A 208 0.64 10.05 27.52
N GLU A 209 0.07 9.09 26.79
CA GLU A 209 -1.10 9.34 25.93
C GLU A 209 -2.34 9.71 26.78
N GLN A 210 -2.59 9.02 27.89
CA GLN A 210 -3.67 9.37 28.82
C GLN A 210 -3.45 10.76 29.43
N GLN A 211 -2.23 11.08 29.88
CA GLN A 211 -1.91 12.41 30.41
C GLN A 211 -2.06 13.51 29.35
N ALA A 212 -1.70 13.25 28.09
CA ALA A 212 -1.88 14.20 27.00
C ALA A 212 -3.37 14.45 26.69
N LEU A 213 -4.19 13.39 26.70
CA LEU A 213 -5.64 13.48 26.51
C LEU A 213 -6.33 14.26 27.65
N GLU A 214 -5.96 13.97 28.90
CA GLU A 214 -6.46 14.69 30.08
C GLU A 214 -6.04 16.17 30.06
N SER A 215 -4.78 16.46 29.72
CA SER A 215 -4.27 17.84 29.60
C SER A 215 -5.00 18.63 28.50
N GLN A 216 -5.28 17.97 27.37
CA GLN A 216 -5.98 18.59 26.25
C GLN A 216 -7.47 18.82 26.56
N ALA A 217 -8.11 17.91 27.29
CA ALA A 217 -9.47 18.06 27.79
C ALA A 217 -9.57 19.23 28.78
N GLN A 218 -8.64 19.33 29.74
CA GLN A 218 -8.57 20.44 30.69
C GLN A 218 -8.35 21.79 29.99
N TYR A 219 -7.44 21.85 29.02
CA TYR A 219 -7.19 23.05 28.23
C TYR A 219 -8.45 23.50 27.45
N ASN A 220 -9.20 22.57 26.87
CA ASN A 220 -10.44 22.85 26.15
C ASN A 220 -11.56 23.33 27.09
N GLU A 221 -11.65 22.76 28.29
CA GLU A 221 -12.61 23.19 29.31
C GLU A 221 -12.29 24.60 29.83
N GLU A 222 -11.02 24.90 30.09
CA GLU A 222 -10.58 26.23 30.52
C GLU A 222 -10.85 27.30 29.44
N LYS A 223 -10.65 26.94 28.17
CA LYS A 223 -10.96 27.81 27.01
C LYS A 223 -12.47 28.05 26.87
N ARG A 224 -13.33 27.05 27.16
CA ARG A 224 -14.79 27.23 27.23
C ARG A 224 -15.18 28.15 28.38
N ARG A 225 -14.66 27.94 29.59
CA ARG A 225 -14.92 28.79 30.76
C ARG A 225 -14.51 30.25 30.52
N LYS A 226 -13.35 30.50 29.90
CA LYS A 226 -12.91 31.86 29.52
C LYS A 226 -13.84 32.52 28.50
N LYS A 227 -14.38 31.77 27.54
CA LYS A 227 -15.36 32.29 26.56
C LYS A 227 -16.71 32.63 27.22
N GLU A 228 -17.19 31.78 28.12
CA GLU A 228 -18.44 32.01 28.85
C GLU A 228 -18.33 33.20 29.82
N ALA A 229 -17.21 33.35 30.53
CA ALA A 229 -16.94 34.50 31.37
C ALA A 229 -16.89 35.83 30.58
N ARG A 230 -16.32 35.81 29.36
CA ARG A 230 -16.32 36.97 28.46
C ARG A 230 -17.71 37.33 27.93
N LYS A 231 -18.60 36.35 27.73
CA LYS A 231 -19.99 36.59 27.33
C LYS A 231 -20.82 37.16 28.49
N LYS A 232 -20.60 36.71 29.73
CA LYS A 232 -21.27 37.24 30.93
C LYS A 232 -20.87 38.68 31.27
N LYS A 233 -19.62 39.11 30.96
CA LYS A 233 -19.16 40.49 31.14
C LYS A 233 -19.64 41.49 30.07
N LYS A 234 -20.26 41.02 28.99
CA LYS A 234 -20.77 41.85 27.88
C LYS A 234 -22.31 42.03 27.91
N LYS A 235 -23.01 41.40 28.85
CA LYS A 235 -24.39 41.72 29.22
C LYS A 235 -24.36 42.58 30.47
#